data_AF-A0A0R3WKI8-F1
#
_entry.id   AF-A0A0R3WKI8-F1
#
_cell.length_a   1.000
_cell.length_b   1.000
_cell.length_c   1.000
_cell.angle_alpha   90.00
_cell.angle_beta   90.00
_cell.angle_gamma   90.00
#
_symmetry.space_group_name_H-M   'P 1'
#
loop_
_entity.id
_entity.type
_entity.pdbx_description
1 polymer ?
#
loop_
_entity_poly.entity_id
_entity_poly.type
_entity_poly.pdbx_seq_one_letter_code
_entity_poly.pdbx_strand_id
1 'polypeptide(L)'
;MIIRKLTVFLLALCVATLIAALCLNDWHCGSLFEHCTAEGAEDRDAMLAVMTMLVIGVVFIFIVFLLDVVLLCRKTTATGLITARFVFIYLGAALAFIAVIVYTAIKSNMWGYFLAVFASTISIVLAMMAVVSSRCVSQSEVVTVHHN
;
A
#
# COMPACT_ATOMS: atom_id res chain seq x y z
N MET A 1 -14.49 -1.19 -15.75
CA MET A 1 -14.99 -1.89 -14.55
C MET A 1 -13.96 -2.84 -13.93
N ILE A 2 -13.25 -3.65 -14.72
CA ILE A 2 -12.21 -4.59 -14.26
C ILE A 2 -11.10 -3.91 -13.42
N ILE A 3 -10.58 -2.77 -13.90
CA ILE A 3 -9.51 -2.03 -13.20
C ILE A 3 -9.94 -1.59 -11.79
N ARG A 4 -11.15 -1.04 -11.64
CA ARG A 4 -11.67 -0.62 -10.32
C ARG A 4 -11.77 -1.80 -9.36
N LYS A 5 -12.29 -2.95 -9.81
CA LYS A 5 -12.39 -4.17 -8.98
C LYS A 5 -11.02 -4.70 -8.55
N LEU A 6 -10.05 -4.71 -9.48
CA LEU A 6 -8.69 -5.14 -9.20
C LEU A 6 -8.01 -4.20 -8.18
N THR A 7 -8.15 -2.88 -8.35
CA THR A 7 -7.59 -1.91 -7.40
C THR A 7 -8.18 -2.09 -5.99
N VAL A 8 -9.50 -2.26 -5.87
CA VAL A 8 -10.13 -2.51 -4.55
C VAL A 8 -9.65 -3.83 -3.94
N PHE A 9 -9.48 -4.88 -4.74
CA PHE A 9 -8.95 -6.16 -4.27
C PHE A 9 -7.52 -6.04 -3.76
N LEU A 10 -6.62 -5.40 -4.51
CA LEU A 10 -5.23 -5.17 -4.09
C LEU A 10 -5.15 -4.32 -2.83
N LEU A 11 -6.03 -3.32 -2.72
CA LEU A 11 -6.06 -2.45 -1.56
C LEU A 11 -6.63 -3.16 -0.32
N ALA A 12 -7.63 -4.02 -0.49
CA ALA A 12 -8.11 -4.91 0.57
C ALA A 12 -7.00 -5.85 1.07
N LEU A 13 -6.25 -6.45 0.13
CA LEU A 13 -5.11 -7.31 0.45
C LEU A 13 -4.03 -6.54 1.23
N CYS A 14 -3.72 -5.32 0.80
CA CYS A 14 -2.75 -4.44 1.48
C CYS A 14 -3.18 -4.10 2.91
N VAL A 15 -4.46 -3.75 3.12
CA VAL A 15 -4.99 -3.49 4.46
C VAL A 15 -4.91 -4.75 5.32
N ALA A 16 -5.31 -5.91 4.79
CA ALA A 16 -5.30 -7.16 5.52
C ALA A 16 -3.89 -7.58 5.94
N THR A 17 -2.90 -7.46 5.05
CA THR A 17 -1.50 -7.76 5.36
C THR A 17 -0.89 -6.79 6.37
N LEU A 18 -1.22 -5.49 6.30
CA LEU A 18 -0.77 -4.52 7.29
C LEU A 18 -1.37 -4.77 8.68
N ILE A 19 -2.66 -5.11 8.75
CA ILE A 19 -3.30 -5.49 10.02
C ILE A 19 -2.67 -6.78 10.56
N ALA A 20 -2.45 -7.78 9.72
CA ALA A 20 -1.77 -9.01 10.12
C ALA A 20 -0.35 -8.72 10.65
N ALA A 21 0.41 -7.84 10.00
CA ALA A 21 1.73 -7.42 10.47
C ALA A 21 1.69 -6.76 11.84
N LEU A 22 0.66 -5.94 12.13
CA LEU A 22 0.47 -5.34 13.45
C LEU A 22 0.10 -6.37 14.53
N CYS A 23 -0.64 -7.42 14.17
CA CYS A 23 -1.08 -8.45 15.12
C CYS A 23 -0.08 -9.60 15.31
N LEU A 24 0.89 -9.76 14.40
CA LEU A 24 1.91 -10.80 14.51
C LEU A 24 2.84 -10.51 15.69
N ASN A 25 3.21 -11.58 16.41
CA ASN A 25 4.15 -11.54 17.54
C ASN A 25 5.58 -11.96 17.12
N ASP A 26 5.87 -11.96 15.82
CA ASP A 26 7.17 -12.33 15.25
C ASP A 26 8.08 -11.10 15.01
N TRP A 27 7.83 -9.99 15.72
CA TRP A 27 8.77 -8.88 15.72
C TRP A 27 10.02 -9.29 16.51
N HIS A 28 11.14 -8.58 16.32
CA HIS A 28 12.40 -8.95 16.99
C HIS A 28 12.30 -8.96 18.53
N CYS A 29 11.38 -8.15 19.07
CA CYS A 29 11.02 -8.05 20.48
C CYS A 29 9.83 -8.95 20.89
N GLY A 30 9.27 -9.75 19.97
CA GLY A 30 7.99 -10.43 20.11
C GLY A 30 6.82 -9.57 19.61
N SER A 31 6.11 -8.92 20.53
CA SER A 31 4.96 -8.05 20.22
C SER A 31 5.40 -6.60 19.97
N LEU A 32 4.94 -6.01 18.85
CA LEU A 32 5.14 -4.58 18.54
C LEU A 32 4.53 -3.66 19.62
N PHE A 33 3.39 -4.05 20.20
CA PHE A 33 2.57 -3.20 21.08
C PHE A 33 2.97 -3.26 22.54
N GLU A 34 3.50 -4.39 23.02
CA GLU A 34 3.83 -4.59 24.44
C GLU A 34 5.32 -4.66 24.68
N HIS A 35 6.04 -5.52 23.95
CA HIS A 35 7.44 -5.83 24.29
C HIS A 35 8.44 -4.88 23.62
N CYS A 36 8.15 -4.38 22.42
CA CYS A 36 8.98 -3.37 21.75
C CYS A 36 8.88 -1.96 22.38
N THR A 37 7.81 -1.69 23.13
CA THR A 37 7.48 -0.36 23.69
C THR A 37 7.53 -0.33 25.22
N ALA A 38 7.89 -1.45 25.86
CA ALA A 38 8.00 -1.60 27.31
C ALA A 38 9.03 -0.65 27.94
N GLU A 39 8.82 -0.32 29.21
CA GLU A 39 9.77 0.43 30.03
C GLU A 39 11.10 -0.32 30.14
N GLY A 40 12.19 0.30 29.64
CA GLY A 40 13.54 -0.28 29.63
C GLY A 40 13.97 -0.90 28.28
N ALA A 41 13.10 -0.89 27.26
CA ALA A 41 13.47 -1.36 25.92
C ALA A 41 14.49 -0.43 25.24
N GLU A 42 15.50 -1.01 24.61
CA GLU A 42 16.46 -0.30 23.75
C GLU A 42 15.73 0.26 22.52
N ASP A 43 15.94 1.55 22.22
CA ASP A 43 15.28 2.29 21.13
C ASP A 43 13.76 2.48 21.28
N ARG A 44 13.25 2.48 22.52
CA ARG A 44 11.81 2.63 22.82
C ARG A 44 11.14 3.77 22.06
N ASP A 45 11.73 4.97 22.08
CA ASP A 45 11.12 6.15 21.45
C ASP A 45 11.00 5.98 19.92
N ALA A 46 12.01 5.36 19.29
CA ALA A 46 11.99 5.07 17.88
C ALA A 46 10.95 3.98 17.55
N MET A 47 10.85 2.93 18.37
CA MET A 47 9.84 1.88 18.18
C MET A 47 8.42 2.38 18.38
N LEU A 48 8.21 3.29 19.34
CA LEU A 48 6.92 3.94 19.55
C LEU A 48 6.57 4.86 18.37
N ALA A 49 7.54 5.57 17.79
CA ALA A 49 7.35 6.32 16.56
C ALA A 49 6.99 5.41 15.36
N VAL A 50 7.68 4.28 15.19
CA VAL A 50 7.38 3.29 14.14
C VAL A 50 5.96 2.74 14.29
N MET A 51 5.59 2.34 15.50
CA MET A 51 4.26 1.81 15.83
C MET A 51 3.17 2.84 15.52
N THR A 52 3.32 4.08 16.01
CA THR A 52 2.33 5.13 15.78
C THR A 52 2.23 5.52 14.31
N MET A 53 3.36 5.63 13.59
CA MET A 53 3.37 5.89 12.15
C MET A 53 2.68 4.77 11.35
N LEU A 54 2.93 3.50 11.70
CA LEU A 54 2.26 2.36 11.07
C LEU A 54 0.75 2.40 11.31
N VAL A 55 0.31 2.60 12.55
CA VAL A 55 -1.12 2.64 12.88
C VAL A 55 -1.81 3.79 12.14
N ILE A 56 -1.23 4.98 12.12
CA ILE A 56 -1.79 6.13 11.38
C ILE A 56 -1.81 5.84 9.88
N GLY A 57 -0.75 5.25 9.33
CA GLY A 57 -0.69 4.84 7.92
C GLY A 57 -1.80 3.85 7.55
N VAL A 58 -2.03 2.83 8.39
CA VAL A 58 -3.11 1.84 8.21
C VAL A 58 -4.48 2.52 8.26
N VAL A 59 -4.72 3.44 9.19
CA VAL A 59 -5.99 4.17 9.26
C VAL A 59 -6.25 4.96 7.97
N PHE A 60 -5.25 5.67 7.43
CA PHE A 60 -5.42 6.40 6.17
C PHE A 60 -5.68 5.47 4.98
N ILE A 61 -4.96 4.35 4.87
CA ILE A 61 -5.18 3.38 3.79
C ILE A 61 -6.56 2.70 3.95
N PHE A 62 -7.01 2.45 5.17
CA PHE A 62 -8.34 1.91 5.44
C PHE A 62 -9.46 2.89 5.07
N ILE A 63 -9.29 4.18 5.33
CA ILE A 63 -10.24 5.21 4.87
C ILE A 63 -10.34 5.18 3.34
N VAL A 64 -9.20 5.07 2.63
CA VAL A 64 -9.19 4.93 1.17
C VAL A 64 -9.93 3.67 0.71
N PHE A 65 -9.77 2.55 1.40
CA PHE A 65 -10.52 1.32 1.13
C PHE A 65 -12.04 1.57 1.19
N LEU A 66 -12.52 2.23 2.24
CA LEU A 66 -13.93 2.55 2.37
C LEU A 66 -14.42 3.49 1.26
N LEU A 67 -13.63 4.50 0.89
CA LEU A 67 -13.96 5.38 -0.23
C LEU A 67 -14.08 4.62 -1.55
N ASP A 68 -13.18 3.65 -1.79
CA ASP A 68 -13.20 2.81 -2.98
C ASP A 68 -14.38 1.84 -3.03
N VAL A 69 -14.78 1.28 -1.88
CA VAL A 69 -16.01 0.47 -1.77
C VAL A 69 -17.25 1.32 -2.07
N VAL A 70 -17.34 2.54 -1.52
CA VAL A 70 -18.46 3.45 -1.80
C VAL A 70 -18.50 3.86 -3.28
N LEU A 71 -17.33 4.07 -3.90
CA LEU A 71 -17.20 4.39 -5.33
C LEU A 71 -17.60 3.24 -6.25
N LEU A 72 -17.47 1.99 -5.82
CA LEU A 72 -17.98 0.83 -6.58
C LEU A 72 -19.51 0.84 -6.65
N CYS A 73 -20.19 1.33 -5.61
CA CYS A 73 -21.64 1.41 -5.54
C CYS A 73 -22.23 2.65 -6.25
N ARG A 74 -21.41 3.68 -6.51
CA ARG A 74 -21.85 4.96 -7.10
C ARG A 74 -21.54 5.01 -8.61
N LYS A 75 -22.52 5.40 -9.43
CA LYS A 75 -22.33 5.63 -10.87
C LYS A 75 -21.62 6.96 -11.18
N THR A 76 -21.75 7.97 -10.32
CA THR A 76 -21.14 9.29 -10.50
C THR A 76 -19.93 9.44 -9.58
N THR A 77 -18.83 9.96 -10.11
CA THR A 77 -17.58 10.17 -9.36
C THR A 77 -17.41 11.66 -9.14
N ALA A 78 -17.49 12.14 -7.90
CA ALA A 78 -17.24 13.54 -7.58
C ALA A 78 -15.73 13.82 -7.64
N THR A 79 -15.32 14.90 -8.31
CA THR A 79 -13.89 15.27 -8.48
C THR A 79 -13.16 15.39 -7.14
N GLY A 80 -13.80 15.95 -6.12
CA GLY A 80 -13.21 16.08 -4.78
C GLY A 80 -12.89 14.74 -4.11
N LEU A 81 -13.67 13.68 -4.40
CA LEU A 81 -13.43 12.35 -3.83
C LEU A 81 -12.18 11.69 -4.44
N ILE A 82 -11.90 11.97 -5.72
CA ILE A 82 -10.70 11.49 -6.41
C ILE A 82 -9.44 12.12 -5.79
N THR A 83 -9.46 13.44 -5.58
CA THR A 83 -8.33 14.15 -4.98
C THR A 83 -8.07 13.70 -3.55
N ALA A 84 -9.12 13.61 -2.72
CA ALA A 84 -9.00 13.12 -1.34
C ALA A 84 -8.38 11.71 -1.30
N ARG A 85 -8.85 10.81 -2.16
CA ARG A 85 -8.32 9.46 -2.29
C ARG A 85 -6.82 9.44 -2.55
N PHE A 86 -6.33 10.25 -3.50
CA PHE A 86 -4.90 10.33 -3.78
C PHE A 86 -4.12 10.87 -2.58
N VAL A 87 -4.58 11.93 -1.93
CA VAL A 87 -3.89 12.49 -0.76
C VAL A 87 -3.76 11.46 0.36
N PHE A 88 -4.84 10.77 0.71
CA PHE A 88 -4.81 9.78 1.79
C PHE A 88 -3.96 8.55 1.47
N ILE A 89 -4.01 8.05 0.23
CA ILE A 89 -3.21 6.86 -0.13
C ILE A 89 -1.72 7.19 -0.16
N TYR A 90 -1.32 8.36 -0.68
CA TYR A 90 0.07 8.77 -0.69
C TYR A 90 0.59 9.05 0.72
N LEU A 91 -0.20 9.74 1.55
CA LEU A 91 0.18 10.04 2.93
C LEU A 91 0.30 8.74 3.77
N GLY A 92 -0.68 7.85 3.68
CA GLY A 92 -0.65 6.57 4.39
C GLY A 92 0.50 5.66 3.95
N ALA A 93 0.75 5.58 2.64
CA ALA A 93 1.88 4.82 2.09
C ALA A 93 3.23 5.39 2.52
N ALA A 94 3.40 6.72 2.51
CA ALA A 94 4.63 7.37 2.95
C ALA A 94 4.91 7.10 4.43
N LEU A 95 3.90 7.23 5.31
CA LEU A 95 4.04 6.94 6.73
C LEU A 95 4.40 5.47 6.99
N ALA A 96 3.71 4.53 6.34
CA ALA A 96 4.02 3.12 6.48
C ALA A 96 5.43 2.79 5.96
N PHE A 97 5.84 3.38 4.84
CA PHE A 97 7.16 3.16 4.26
C PHE A 97 8.28 3.71 5.15
N ILE A 98 8.13 4.93 5.68
CA ILE A 98 9.07 5.52 6.62
C ILE A 98 9.21 4.65 7.87
N ALA A 99 8.08 4.17 8.43
CA ALA A 99 8.10 3.33 9.61
C ALA A 99 8.86 2.02 9.39
N VAL A 100 8.67 1.35 8.25
CA VAL A 100 9.39 0.11 7.91
C VAL A 100 10.88 0.37 7.66
N ILE A 101 11.24 1.51 7.04
CA ILE A 101 12.66 1.89 6.87
C ILE A 101 13.32 2.08 8.23
N VAL A 102 12.70 2.87 9.12
CA VAL A 102 13.23 3.15 10.46
C VAL A 102 13.38 1.84 11.23
N TYR A 103 12.37 0.96 11.20
CA TYR A 103 12.46 -0.35 11.83
C TYR A 103 13.61 -1.21 11.27
N THR A 104 13.75 -1.24 9.93
CA THR A 104 14.78 -2.03 9.26
C THR A 104 16.19 -1.54 9.59
N ALA A 105 16.36 -0.22 9.64
CA ALA A 105 17.62 0.44 9.98
C ALA A 105 18.06 0.18 11.43
N ILE A 106 17.10 0.08 12.36
CA ILE A 106 17.40 -0.07 13.80
C ILE A 106 17.57 -1.55 14.19
N LYS A 107 16.68 -2.45 13.78
CA LYS A 107 16.68 -3.84 14.30
C LYS A 107 16.99 -4.94 13.29
N SER A 108 16.56 -4.79 12.04
CA SER A 108 16.57 -5.92 11.11
C SER A 108 17.93 -6.17 10.49
N ASN A 109 18.67 -5.11 10.13
CA ASN A 109 19.92 -5.17 9.35
C ASN A 109 19.87 -6.01 8.05
N MET A 110 18.73 -6.60 7.70
CA MET A 110 18.47 -7.41 6.51
C MET A 110 18.07 -6.53 5.32
N TRP A 111 18.92 -5.55 4.99
CA TRP A 111 18.68 -4.59 3.90
C TRP A 111 18.46 -5.28 2.55
N GLY A 112 19.19 -6.37 2.27
CA GLY A 112 19.04 -7.13 1.02
C GLY A 112 17.65 -7.78 0.89
N TYR A 113 17.15 -8.40 1.95
CA TYR A 113 15.81 -9.01 1.95
C TYR A 113 14.72 -7.96 1.76
N PHE A 114 14.80 -6.85 2.50
CA PHE A 114 13.85 -5.74 2.38
C PHE A 114 13.81 -5.17 0.95
N LEU A 115 14.98 -4.87 0.36
CA LEU A 115 15.07 -4.34 -1.00
C LEU A 115 14.55 -5.33 -2.05
N ALA A 116 14.80 -6.62 -1.88
CA ALA A 116 14.26 -7.66 -2.77
C ALA A 116 12.73 -7.71 -2.72
N VAL A 117 12.14 -7.72 -1.52
CA VAL A 117 10.67 -7.69 -1.35
C VAL A 117 10.08 -6.41 -1.95
N PHE A 118 10.70 -5.25 -1.69
CA PHE A 118 10.27 -3.98 -2.24
C PHE A 118 10.33 -3.94 -3.78
N ALA A 119 11.45 -4.37 -4.37
CA ALA A 119 11.63 -4.42 -5.82
C ALA A 119 10.66 -5.40 -6.50
N SER A 120 10.40 -6.55 -5.87
CA SER A 120 9.42 -7.53 -6.37
C SER A 120 7.99 -6.95 -6.38
N THR A 121 7.64 -6.20 -5.34
CA THR A 121 6.33 -5.54 -5.22
C THR A 121 6.15 -4.47 -6.30
N ILE A 122 7.17 -3.62 -6.51
CA ILE A 122 7.16 -2.61 -7.59
C ILE A 122 7.02 -3.29 -8.95
N SER A 123 7.78 -4.36 -9.20
CA SER A 123 7.73 -5.11 -10.46
C SER A 123 6.33 -5.64 -10.75
N ILE A 124 5.65 -6.18 -9.73
CA ILE A 124 4.26 -6.65 -9.84
C ILE A 124 3.31 -5.51 -10.22
N VAL A 125 3.43 -4.34 -9.59
CA VAL A 125 2.61 -3.17 -9.91
C VAL A 125 2.89 -2.68 -11.34
N LEU A 126 4.16 -2.58 -11.75
CA LEU A 126 4.55 -2.16 -13.10
C LEU A 126 4.03 -3.14 -14.17
N ALA A 127 4.13 -4.45 -13.92
CA ALA A 127 3.59 -5.47 -14.83
C ALA A 127 2.07 -5.31 -15.02
N MET A 128 1.33 -5.06 -13.93
CA MET A 128 -0.10 -4.78 -14.01
C MET A 128 -0.40 -3.50 -14.79
N MET A 129 0.36 -2.42 -14.56
CA MET A 129 0.21 -1.17 -15.31
C MET A 129 0.48 -1.34 -16.80
N ALA A 130 1.47 -2.16 -17.18
CA ALA A 130 1.77 -2.48 -18.57
C ALA A 130 0.65 -3.30 -19.25
N VAL A 131 0.03 -4.25 -18.55
CA VAL A 131 -1.14 -4.98 -19.06
C VAL A 131 -2.33 -4.03 -19.26
N VAL A 132 -2.48 -3.00 -18.43
CA VAL A 132 -3.54 -2.00 -18.58
C VAL A 132 -3.26 -1.06 -19.76
N SER A 133 -2.02 -0.59 -19.93
CA SER A 133 -1.66 0.33 -21.02
C SER A 133 -1.70 -0.33 -22.41
N SER A 134 -1.27 -1.59 -22.52
CA SER A 134 -1.30 -2.35 -23.78
C SER A 134 -2.72 -2.54 -24.33
N ARG A 135 -3.72 -2.73 -23.46
CA ARG A 135 -5.14 -2.81 -23.85
C ARG A 135 -5.66 -1.51 -24.46
N CYS A 136 -5.10 -0.36 -24.09
CA CYS A 136 -5.48 0.94 -24.64
C CYS A 136 -4.84 1.19 -26.01
N VAL A 137 -3.63 0.66 -26.28
CA VAL A 137 -2.95 0.80 -27.58
C VAL A 137 -3.58 -0.09 -28.66
N SER A 138 -4.03 -1.29 -28.29
CA SER A 138 -4.61 -2.26 -29.24
C SER A 138 -5.96 -1.84 -29.84
N GLN A 139 -6.66 -0.84 -29.29
CA GLN A 139 -7.94 -0.35 -29.84
C GLN A 139 -7.79 0.76 -30.89
N SER A 140 -6.58 1.30 -31.06
CA SER A 140 -6.31 2.43 -31.97
C SER A 140 -6.00 2.01 -33.42
N GLU A 141 -5.85 0.71 -33.70
CA GLU A 141 -5.68 0.20 -35.07
C GLU A 141 -7.03 -0.24 -35.67
N VAL A 142 -7.88 0.73 -36.02
CA VAL A 142 -8.82 0.51 -37.13
C VAL A 142 -8.07 0.89 -38.41
N VAL A 143 -7.39 -0.07 -39.01
CA VAL A 143 -6.78 0.08 -40.34
C VAL A 143 -7.91 0.12 -41.36
N THR A 144 -8.43 1.31 -41.68
CA THR A 144 -9.14 1.53 -42.94
C THR A 144 -8.11 1.76 -44.04
N VAL A 145 -7.79 0.75 -44.85
CA VAL A 145 -7.19 0.98 -46.17
C VAL A 145 -7.88 0.10 -47.20
N HIS A 146 -8.88 0.75 -47.82
CA HIS A 146 -9.36 0.66 -49.20
C HIS A 146 -8.91 -0.53 -50.06
N HIS A 147 -9.88 -1.37 -50.46
CA HIS A 147 -9.82 -2.09 -51.73
C HIS A 147 -9.83 -1.06 -52.87
N ASN A 148 -8.82 -1.11 -53.74
CA ASN A 148 -8.89 -0.60 -55.11
C ASN A 148 -8.18 -1.61 -56.02
#